data_AF-A0A0G4MXT8-F1
#
_entry.id   AF-A0A0G4MXT8-F1
#
_cell.length_a   1.000
_cell.length_b   1.000
_cell.length_c   1.000
_cell.angle_alpha   90.00
_cell.angle_beta   90.00
_cell.angle_gamma   90.00
#
_symmetry.space_group_name_H-M   'P 1'
#
loop_
_entity.id
_entity.type
_entity.pdbx_description
1 polymer ?
#
loop_
_entity_poly.entity_id
_entity_poly.type
_entity_poly.pdbx_seq_one_letter_code
_entity_poly.pdbx_strand_id
1 'polypeptide(L)'
;MLLRARRLIGRLLVFLPSFLLFERAHTEHPSPRLHATSYLDGLRGLASLIVAVCHYTEDNHEYFIPSWGLGEKTSSILQFPFIRVIYSGRPMVHIFFIISGMVLSQKPIQAIYAHDIERCQSILASSAFRRPIRLFGPCIVSTFLVLVLSYAGYLYHPLPTLSEQFEDWGAALLHGITWPWSWDFDLAPAYDVHLWTVPIEFIHSMMLFMVVLVLSPMRRMIRLSGLLFIMLYCLACGRWAAFEFLGGCLITEMQFWQAAREPNLSKATEFVPSQRPSISSYVMTTIHVVLVMFWWFIAGWPNENAARTPGIMFFVDRTPEPFASVEVDERRPQKFWFCLSALGLIWTISQVRVLQGLLEGALVQHLGRMSYALYIVHGPILNLMQRGVMGHVGAPAEGTTERDDFCGSVSFKTPLPKPLALYICHCESCRRQTSSAFGTSAIFPRFTLPETELLNVYAYFCRTCGTRLLHTTPSKNVVSVKGGCLEGLDWTKAIHIWTKSAMVPIPEGSESHSEETSLTTDYGELQDELDQPTDLRGSGEYEGQESFRGADVVVVGEGEGEGPPAPVSGACELSG
;
A
#
# COMPACT_ATOMS: atom_id res chain seq x y z
N MET A 1 -9.40 -24.47 40.37
CA MET A 1 -9.08 -24.61 38.92
C MET A 1 -9.93 -23.71 38.02
N LEU A 2 -11.26 -23.74 38.13
CA LEU A 2 -12.20 -22.95 37.30
C LEU A 2 -11.94 -21.42 37.28
N LEU A 3 -11.54 -20.82 38.40
CA LEU A 3 -11.20 -19.38 38.48
C LEU A 3 -9.89 -19.02 37.77
N ARG A 4 -8.90 -19.92 37.75
CA ARG A 4 -7.65 -19.72 37.00
C ARG A 4 -7.88 -19.92 35.49
N ALA A 5 -8.69 -20.91 35.11
CA ALA A 5 -9.12 -21.10 33.73
C ALA A 5 -9.92 -19.90 33.19
N ARG A 6 -10.86 -19.34 33.98
CA ARG A 6 -11.57 -18.09 33.62
C ARG A 6 -10.65 -16.88 33.45
N ARG A 7 -9.61 -16.73 34.29
CA ARG A 7 -8.62 -15.66 34.16
C ARG A 7 -7.69 -15.87 32.95
N LEU A 8 -7.34 -17.11 32.64
CA LEU A 8 -6.54 -17.45 31.46
C LEU A 8 -7.33 -17.22 30.17
N ILE A 9 -8.60 -17.65 30.14
CA ILE A 9 -9.55 -17.38 29.06
C ILE A 9 -9.78 -15.87 28.93
N GLY A 10 -9.95 -15.14 30.03
CA GLY A 10 -10.06 -13.68 30.02
C GLY A 10 -8.82 -12.98 29.45
N ARG A 11 -7.62 -13.51 29.70
CA ARG A 11 -6.35 -13.01 29.12
C ARG A 11 -6.18 -13.39 27.65
N LEU A 12 -6.65 -14.57 27.24
CA LEU A 12 -6.65 -15.01 25.84
C LEU A 12 -7.71 -14.28 25.00
N LEU A 13 -8.84 -13.90 25.61
CA LEU A 13 -9.87 -13.05 24.98
C LEU A 13 -9.36 -11.64 24.67
N VAL A 14 -8.31 -11.13 25.33
CA VAL A 14 -7.68 -9.85 24.97
C VAL A 14 -7.05 -9.88 23.57
N PHE A 15 -6.67 -11.06 23.10
CA PHE A 15 -6.13 -11.26 21.75
C PHE A 15 -7.22 -11.54 20.70
N LEU A 16 -8.48 -11.72 21.10
CA LEU A 16 -9.57 -11.84 20.14
C LEU A 16 -9.87 -10.46 19.54
N PRO A 17 -9.99 -10.35 18.20
CA PRO A 17 -10.44 -9.13 17.56
C PRO A 17 -11.75 -8.62 18.19
N SER A 18 -11.81 -7.31 18.45
CA SER A 18 -12.94 -6.66 19.13
C SER A 18 -14.29 -6.89 18.44
N PHE A 19 -14.31 -7.23 17.16
CA PHE A 19 -15.53 -7.57 16.41
C PHE A 19 -16.08 -8.97 16.76
N LEU A 20 -15.23 -9.93 17.16
CA LEU A 20 -15.67 -11.25 17.65
C LEU A 20 -16.16 -11.18 19.10
N LEU A 21 -15.72 -10.17 19.84
CA LEU A 21 -16.20 -9.86 21.19
C LEU A 21 -17.43 -8.93 21.18
N PHE A 22 -17.83 -8.43 20.01
CA PHE A 22 -18.88 -7.43 19.82
C PHE A 22 -20.22 -7.89 20.44
N GLU A 23 -20.57 -9.16 20.22
CA GLU A 23 -21.81 -9.75 20.72
C GLU A 23 -21.81 -9.92 22.25
N ARG A 24 -20.64 -10.17 22.86
CA ARG A 24 -20.49 -10.32 24.31
C ARG A 24 -20.40 -8.98 25.03
N ALA A 25 -19.70 -8.00 24.45
CA ALA A 25 -19.57 -6.65 25.00
C ALA A 25 -20.91 -5.89 25.05
N HIS A 26 -21.82 -6.16 24.10
CA HIS A 26 -23.17 -5.59 24.09
C HIS A 26 -24.08 -6.12 25.21
N THR A 27 -23.77 -7.29 25.79
CA THR A 27 -24.56 -7.84 26.91
C THR A 27 -24.18 -7.27 28.29
N GLU A 28 -22.99 -6.69 28.43
CA GLU A 28 -22.50 -6.16 29.72
C GLU A 28 -22.37 -4.63 29.78
N HIS A 29 -22.33 -3.93 28.64
CA HIS A 29 -22.26 -2.46 28.60
C HIS A 29 -23.49 -1.82 27.96
N PRO A 30 -24.08 -0.77 28.57
CA PRO A 30 -25.18 -0.03 27.94
C PRO A 30 -24.72 0.51 26.58
N SER A 31 -25.62 0.46 25.60
CA SER A 31 -25.36 1.01 24.26
C SER A 31 -24.84 2.46 24.40
N PRO A 32 -23.77 2.83 23.67
CA PRO A 32 -23.21 4.18 23.76
C PRO A 32 -24.31 5.21 23.49
N ARG A 33 -24.44 6.21 24.36
CA ARG A 33 -25.41 7.29 24.15
C ARG A 33 -25.02 8.07 22.90
N LEU A 34 -25.92 8.12 21.92
CA LEU A 34 -25.74 8.96 20.74
C LEU A 34 -25.84 10.44 21.15
N HIS A 35 -24.81 11.20 20.82
CA HIS A 35 -24.77 12.65 20.88
C HIS A 35 -25.17 13.28 19.53
N ALA A 36 -25.52 14.57 19.52
CA ALA A 36 -25.89 15.31 18.31
C ALA A 36 -24.81 15.31 17.20
N THR A 37 -23.54 15.04 17.56
CA THR A 37 -22.41 14.95 16.64
C THR A 37 -21.99 13.52 16.30
N SER A 38 -22.74 12.49 16.72
CA SER A 38 -22.35 11.08 16.52
C SER A 38 -22.23 10.70 15.05
N TYR A 39 -23.02 11.33 14.18
CA TYR A 39 -22.91 11.12 12.73
C TYR A 39 -21.52 11.47 12.19
N LEU A 40 -20.79 12.41 12.81
CA LEU A 40 -19.41 12.77 12.43
C LEU A 40 -18.42 11.65 12.77
N ASP A 41 -18.61 10.96 13.88
CA ASP A 41 -17.79 9.80 14.23
C ASP A 41 -18.04 8.66 13.24
N GLY A 42 -19.30 8.44 12.85
CA GLY A 42 -19.65 7.46 11.83
C GLY A 42 -19.05 7.81 10.46
N LEU A 43 -19.17 9.06 10.03
CA LEU A 43 -18.59 9.54 8.78
C LEU A 43 -17.06 9.38 8.75
N ARG A 44 -16.39 9.69 9.87
CA ARG A 44 -14.94 9.47 10.03
C ARG A 44 -14.58 8.00 9.89
N GLY A 45 -15.37 7.11 10.49
CA GLY A 45 -15.22 5.66 10.36
C GLY A 45 -15.31 5.19 8.92
N LEU A 46 -16.37 5.56 8.22
CA LEU A 46 -16.57 5.19 6.82
C LEU A 46 -15.47 5.75 5.92
N ALA A 47 -15.09 7.02 6.10
CA ALA A 47 -14.00 7.65 5.38
C ALA A 47 -12.66 6.89 5.57
N SER A 48 -12.34 6.46 6.80
CA SER A 48 -11.11 5.71 7.07
C SER A 48 -11.08 4.33 6.40
N LEU A 49 -12.23 3.67 6.31
CA LEU A 49 -12.36 2.42 5.57
C LEU A 49 -12.16 2.63 4.07
N ILE A 50 -12.78 3.66 3.50
CA ILE A 50 -12.63 4.00 2.08
C ILE A 50 -11.17 4.32 1.74
N VAL A 51 -10.44 5.03 2.60
CA VAL A 51 -8.99 5.28 2.43
C VAL A 51 -8.22 3.96 2.39
N ALA A 52 -8.48 3.04 3.32
CA ALA A 52 -7.82 1.73 3.32
C ALA A 52 -8.12 0.92 2.06
N VAL A 53 -9.38 0.94 1.58
CA VAL A 53 -9.78 0.31 0.31
C VAL A 53 -9.10 0.98 -0.88
N CYS A 54 -8.90 2.30 -0.85
CA CYS A 54 -8.22 3.05 -1.90
C CYS A 54 -6.79 2.58 -2.09
N HIS A 55 -5.99 2.58 -1.02
CA HIS A 55 -4.60 2.14 -1.09
C HIS A 55 -4.49 0.67 -1.53
N TYR A 56 -5.38 -0.19 -1.03
CA TYR A 56 -5.44 -1.57 -1.52
C TYR A 56 -5.75 -1.65 -3.02
N THR A 57 -6.71 -0.87 -3.51
CA THR A 57 -7.14 -0.90 -4.92
C THR A 57 -6.10 -0.27 -5.85
N GLU A 58 -5.47 0.84 -5.45
CA GLU A 58 -4.39 1.49 -6.21
C GLU A 58 -3.19 0.54 -6.37
N ASP A 59 -2.80 -0.18 -5.32
CA ASP A 59 -1.62 -1.06 -5.36
C ASP A 59 -1.88 -2.42 -6.02
N ASN A 60 -3.11 -2.95 -5.95
CA ASN A 60 -3.40 -4.33 -6.36
C ASN A 60 -4.33 -4.44 -7.59
N HIS A 61 -5.02 -3.36 -7.96
CA HIS A 61 -6.07 -3.40 -8.98
C HIS A 61 -5.99 -2.20 -9.94
N GLU A 62 -4.88 -2.14 -10.68
CA GLU A 62 -4.61 -1.12 -11.70
C GLU A 62 -5.77 -0.90 -12.68
N TYR A 63 -6.52 -1.96 -13.00
CA TYR A 63 -7.70 -1.90 -13.86
C TYR A 63 -8.76 -0.86 -13.40
N PHE A 64 -8.89 -0.59 -12.10
CA PHE A 64 -9.88 0.37 -11.58
C PHE A 64 -9.37 1.82 -11.51
N ILE A 65 -8.07 2.06 -11.73
CA ILE A 65 -7.46 3.38 -11.67
C ILE A 65 -7.97 4.30 -12.81
N PRO A 66 -7.97 3.89 -14.09
CA PRO A 66 -8.49 4.71 -15.18
C PRO A 66 -10.01 4.88 -15.08
N SER A 67 -10.52 6.04 -15.48
CA SER A 67 -11.97 6.28 -15.59
C SER A 67 -12.65 5.39 -16.63
N TRP A 68 -13.97 5.27 -16.50
CA TRP A 68 -14.79 4.62 -17.51
C TRP A 68 -14.48 5.16 -18.90
N GLY A 69 -14.12 4.26 -19.83
CA GLY A 69 -13.81 4.55 -21.22
C GLY A 69 -12.37 5.00 -21.50
N LEU A 70 -11.50 5.11 -20.49
CA LEU A 70 -10.10 5.56 -20.66
C LEU A 70 -9.05 4.46 -20.48
N GLY A 71 -9.45 3.27 -20.00
CA GLY A 71 -8.53 2.12 -19.88
C GLY A 71 -8.38 1.34 -21.19
N GLU A 72 -7.29 0.59 -21.33
CA GLU A 72 -7.05 -0.29 -22.49
C GLU A 72 -8.05 -1.46 -22.57
N LYS A 73 -8.55 -1.89 -21.41
CA LYS A 73 -9.53 -2.99 -21.27
C LYS A 73 -10.96 -2.44 -21.24
N THR A 74 -11.93 -3.30 -21.54
CA THR A 74 -13.37 -3.00 -21.44
C THR A 74 -13.72 -2.45 -20.07
N SER A 75 -14.41 -1.31 -19.99
CA SER A 75 -14.72 -0.63 -18.72
C SER A 75 -15.79 -1.32 -17.88
N SER A 76 -15.73 -1.12 -16.56
CA SER A 76 -16.63 -1.71 -15.55
C SER A 76 -17.45 -0.65 -14.83
N ILE A 77 -18.69 -0.98 -14.44
CA ILE A 77 -19.67 -0.03 -13.87
C ILE A 77 -19.12 0.61 -12.59
N LEU A 78 -18.21 -0.08 -11.92
CA LEU A 78 -17.49 0.44 -10.76
C LEU A 78 -16.65 1.69 -11.06
N GLN A 79 -16.25 1.92 -12.30
CA GLN A 79 -15.48 3.10 -12.74
C GLN A 79 -16.33 4.37 -12.90
N PHE A 80 -17.65 4.30 -12.72
CA PHE A 80 -18.48 5.50 -12.73
C PHE A 80 -18.21 6.39 -11.51
N PRO A 81 -18.20 7.73 -11.66
CA PRO A 81 -17.85 8.66 -10.58
C PRO A 81 -18.59 8.42 -9.27
N PHE A 82 -19.91 8.15 -9.31
CA PHE A 82 -20.71 7.92 -8.10
C PHE A 82 -20.33 6.65 -7.33
N ILE A 83 -19.93 5.60 -8.03
CA ILE A 83 -19.60 4.30 -7.42
C ILE A 83 -18.12 4.26 -7.03
N ARG A 84 -17.29 4.93 -7.83
CA ARG A 84 -15.84 5.04 -7.62
C ARG A 84 -15.45 5.55 -6.24
N VAL A 85 -16.23 6.45 -5.63
CA VAL A 85 -15.95 7.00 -4.28
C VAL A 85 -15.69 5.91 -3.24
N ILE A 86 -16.25 4.70 -3.41
CA ILE A 86 -16.08 3.58 -2.48
C ILE A 86 -14.63 3.05 -2.44
N TYR A 87 -13.88 3.21 -3.54
CA TYR A 87 -12.48 2.77 -3.65
C TYR A 87 -11.51 3.88 -4.12
N SER A 88 -12.00 5.09 -4.43
CA SER A 88 -11.17 6.27 -4.66
C SER A 88 -11.27 7.18 -3.45
N GLY A 89 -10.32 7.02 -2.53
CA GLY A 89 -10.37 7.58 -1.17
C GLY A 89 -9.70 8.93 -1.00
N ARG A 90 -9.11 9.53 -2.04
CA ARG A 90 -8.45 10.85 -1.96
C ARG A 90 -9.35 11.97 -1.37
N PRO A 91 -10.65 12.10 -1.74
CA PRO A 91 -11.53 13.11 -1.14
C PRO A 91 -11.83 12.87 0.34
N MET A 92 -11.62 11.65 0.87
CA MET A 92 -11.90 11.34 2.27
C MET A 92 -10.96 12.09 3.24
N VAL A 93 -9.76 12.43 2.79
CA VAL A 93 -8.80 13.24 3.57
C VAL A 93 -9.38 14.63 3.85
N HIS A 94 -10.01 15.24 2.86
CA HIS A 94 -10.68 16.54 2.95
C HIS A 94 -11.87 16.50 3.93
N ILE A 95 -12.60 15.38 3.96
CA ILE A 95 -13.65 15.13 4.96
C ILE A 95 -13.06 15.13 6.38
N PHE A 96 -11.89 14.50 6.60
CA PHE A 96 -11.25 14.51 7.92
C PHE A 96 -10.88 15.92 8.39
N PHE A 97 -10.34 16.77 7.52
CA PHE A 97 -9.94 18.13 7.90
C PHE A 97 -11.12 19.00 8.32
N ILE A 98 -12.26 18.89 7.63
CA ILE A 98 -13.48 19.59 8.03
C ILE A 98 -14.05 19.02 9.34
N ILE A 99 -14.08 17.69 9.51
CA ILE A 99 -14.50 17.06 10.77
C ILE A 99 -13.61 17.53 11.93
N SER A 100 -12.29 17.61 11.72
CA SER A 100 -11.35 18.13 12.71
C SER A 100 -11.65 19.59 13.05
N GLY A 101 -11.92 20.45 12.05
CA GLY A 101 -12.37 21.83 12.27
C GLY A 101 -13.64 21.93 13.11
N MET A 102 -14.65 21.10 12.84
CA MET A 102 -15.90 21.06 13.59
C MET A 102 -15.69 20.62 15.05
N VAL A 103 -15.00 19.51 15.27
CA VAL A 103 -14.79 18.93 16.61
C VAL A 103 -13.95 19.86 17.49
N LEU A 104 -12.93 20.50 16.92
CA LEU A 104 -12.04 21.42 17.64
C LEU A 104 -12.72 22.74 18.04
N SER A 105 -13.62 23.23 17.20
CA SER A 105 -14.35 24.48 17.44
C SER A 105 -15.60 24.31 18.30
N GLN A 106 -16.14 23.09 18.43
CA GLN A 106 -17.39 22.82 19.15
C GLN A 106 -17.44 23.41 20.56
N LYS A 107 -16.47 23.09 21.42
CA LYS A 107 -16.44 23.56 22.82
C LYS A 107 -16.11 25.06 22.94
N PRO A 108 -15.13 25.62 22.21
CA PRO A 108 -14.90 27.07 22.16
C PRO A 108 -16.13 27.87 21.74
N ILE A 109 -16.80 27.48 20.65
CA ILE A 109 -17.99 28.16 20.16
C ILE A 109 -19.14 28.03 21.16
N GLN A 110 -19.32 26.86 21.79
CA GLN A 110 -20.30 26.69 22.86
C GLN A 110 -20.09 27.69 24.02
N ALA A 111 -18.84 27.91 24.43
CA ALA A 111 -18.51 28.88 25.48
C ALA A 111 -18.80 30.33 25.06
N ILE A 112 -18.53 30.68 23.79
CA ILE A 112 -18.88 31.98 23.22
C ILE A 112 -20.40 32.22 23.24
N TYR A 113 -21.20 31.21 22.89
CA TYR A 113 -22.66 31.29 22.95
C TYR A 113 -23.21 31.33 24.38
N ALA A 114 -22.47 30.77 25.34
CA ALA A 114 -22.74 30.92 26.76
C ALA A 114 -22.27 32.27 27.34
N HIS A 115 -21.74 33.18 26.50
CA HIS A 115 -21.16 34.46 26.90
C HIS A 115 -19.97 34.35 27.87
N ASP A 116 -19.26 33.22 27.85
CA ASP A 116 -18.12 32.92 28.72
C ASP A 116 -16.82 32.87 27.90
N ILE A 117 -16.22 34.05 27.70
CA ILE A 117 -15.02 34.23 26.88
C ILE A 117 -13.77 33.67 27.59
N GLU A 118 -13.68 33.81 28.91
CA GLU A 118 -12.55 33.27 29.69
C GLU A 118 -12.49 31.74 29.58
N ARG A 119 -13.64 31.07 29.67
CA ARG A 119 -13.72 29.63 29.43
C ARG A 119 -13.34 29.26 28.00
N CYS A 120 -13.74 30.04 27.00
CA CYS A 120 -13.32 29.83 25.62
C CYS A 120 -11.78 29.85 25.51
N GLN A 121 -11.14 30.88 26.06
CA GLN A 121 -9.68 31.03 26.05
C GLN A 121 -8.97 29.88 26.77
N SER A 122 -9.49 29.47 27.94
CA SER A 122 -8.96 28.33 28.70
C SER A 122 -9.07 27.02 27.89
N ILE A 123 -10.20 26.79 27.22
CA ILE A 123 -10.40 25.61 26.36
C ILE A 123 -9.40 25.63 25.19
N LEU A 124 -9.22 26.77 24.53
CA LEU A 124 -8.29 26.90 23.40
C LEU A 124 -6.85 26.64 23.82
N ALA A 125 -6.37 27.28 24.89
CA ALA A 125 -5.02 27.07 25.41
C ALA A 125 -4.76 25.61 25.80
N SER A 126 -5.73 25.01 26.50
CA SER A 126 -5.66 23.61 26.92
C SER A 126 -5.70 22.64 25.74
N SER A 127 -6.43 22.98 24.67
CA SER A 127 -6.48 22.18 23.43
C SER A 127 -5.20 22.31 22.62
N ALA A 128 -4.62 23.51 22.53
CA ALA A 128 -3.34 23.76 21.88
C ALA A 128 -2.20 22.94 22.53
N PHE A 129 -2.14 22.90 23.86
CA PHE A 129 -1.11 22.13 24.57
C PHE A 129 -1.23 20.61 24.40
N ARG A 130 -2.45 20.05 24.48
CA ARG A 130 -2.63 18.59 24.42
C ARG A 130 -2.58 18.02 23.01
N ARG A 131 -2.82 18.83 21.98
CA ARG A 131 -2.97 18.35 20.60
C ARG A 131 -1.70 17.72 20.01
N PRO A 132 -0.49 18.31 20.12
CA PRO A 132 0.74 17.65 19.69
C PRO A 132 0.90 16.26 20.29
N ILE A 133 0.66 16.12 21.59
CA ILE A 133 0.84 14.85 22.32
C ILE A 133 -0.12 13.78 21.78
N ARG A 134 -1.40 14.13 21.60
CA ARG A 134 -2.42 13.20 21.12
C ARG A 134 -2.21 12.81 19.66
N LEU A 135 -1.74 13.74 18.83
CA LEU A 135 -1.61 13.53 17.40
C LEU A 135 -0.32 12.80 17.04
N PHE A 136 0.81 13.22 17.62
CA PHE A 136 2.13 12.63 17.31
C PHE A 136 2.40 11.33 18.08
N GLY A 137 1.89 11.18 19.30
CA GLY A 137 2.17 10.02 20.14
C GLY A 137 1.88 8.67 19.44
N PRO A 138 0.68 8.45 18.91
CA PRO A 138 0.35 7.22 18.19
C PRO A 138 1.16 7.04 16.89
N CYS A 139 1.50 8.13 16.20
CA CYS A 139 2.33 8.10 15.00
C CYS A 139 3.76 7.64 15.32
N ILE A 140 4.35 8.15 16.41
CA ILE A 140 5.69 7.74 16.91
C ILE A 140 5.70 6.25 17.22
N VAL A 141 4.68 5.75 17.92
CA VAL A 141 4.57 4.33 18.26
C VAL A 141 4.44 3.48 16.98
N SER A 142 3.59 3.87 16.04
CA SER A 142 3.39 3.13 14.79
C SER A 142 4.66 3.07 13.96
N THR A 143 5.32 4.20 13.69
CA THR A 143 6.53 4.22 12.85
C THR A 143 7.72 3.56 13.54
N PHE A 144 7.80 3.61 14.87
CA PHE A 144 8.78 2.82 15.61
C PHE A 144 8.55 1.31 15.46
N LEU A 145 7.29 0.85 15.47
CA LEU A 145 6.98 -0.55 15.17
C LEU A 145 7.36 -0.91 13.72
N VAL A 146 7.13 -0.01 12.76
CA VAL A 146 7.58 -0.20 11.37
C VAL A 146 9.10 -0.31 11.29
N LEU A 147 9.85 0.51 12.02
CA LEU A 147 11.31 0.40 12.12
C LEU A 147 11.71 -0.99 12.58
N VAL A 148 11.17 -1.46 13.70
CA VAL A 148 11.51 -2.77 14.28
C VAL A 148 11.18 -3.90 13.32
N LEU A 149 10.02 -3.86 12.68
CA LEU A 149 9.59 -4.87 11.71
C LEU A 149 10.42 -4.84 10.42
N SER A 150 10.86 -3.66 9.97
CA SER A 150 11.72 -3.52 8.79
C SER A 150 13.12 -4.04 9.08
N TYR A 151 13.69 -3.72 10.25
CA TYR A 151 15.00 -4.23 10.66
C TYR A 151 14.99 -5.75 10.88
N ALA A 152 13.85 -6.31 11.31
CA ALA A 152 13.64 -7.76 11.41
C ALA A 152 13.35 -8.44 10.05
N GLY A 153 13.30 -7.69 8.94
CA GLY A 153 13.12 -8.23 7.59
C GLY A 153 11.68 -8.52 7.17
N TYR A 154 10.67 -8.00 7.88
CA TYR A 154 9.25 -8.29 7.62
C TYR A 154 8.54 -7.25 6.73
N LEU A 155 9.07 -6.03 6.58
CA LEU A 155 8.40 -4.92 5.86
C LEU A 155 9.26 -4.35 4.73
N TYR A 156 10.12 -3.38 5.05
CA TYR A 156 10.98 -2.67 4.11
C TYR A 156 12.42 -3.18 4.20
N HIS A 157 13.23 -2.89 3.19
CA HIS A 157 14.65 -3.25 3.20
C HIS A 157 15.37 -2.50 4.32
N PRO A 158 16.09 -3.20 5.22
CA PRO A 158 16.78 -2.57 6.33
C PRO A 158 18.04 -1.85 5.86
N LEU A 159 18.40 -0.78 6.55
CA LEU A 159 19.71 -0.13 6.40
C LEU A 159 20.83 -1.01 6.99
N PRO A 160 22.09 -0.85 6.53
CA PRO A 160 23.23 -1.68 6.93
C PRO A 160 23.42 -1.81 8.45
N THR A 161 23.17 -0.74 9.19
CA THR A 161 23.34 -0.71 10.65
C THR A 161 22.07 -0.24 11.37
N LEU A 162 21.88 -0.74 12.60
CA LEU A 162 20.75 -0.32 13.44
C LEU A 162 20.83 1.19 13.77
N SER A 163 22.03 1.73 13.96
CA SER A 163 22.24 3.16 14.18
C SER A 163 21.77 4.01 13.01
N GLU A 164 22.12 3.64 11.78
CA GLU A 164 21.65 4.33 10.57
C GLU A 164 20.13 4.27 10.45
N GLN A 165 19.52 3.12 10.76
CA GLN A 165 18.07 2.98 10.79
C GLN A 165 17.40 3.89 11.83
N PHE A 166 17.98 4.02 13.02
CA PHE A 166 17.45 4.91 14.06
C PHE A 166 17.61 6.40 13.69
N GLU A 167 18.72 6.78 13.07
CA GLU A 167 18.96 8.14 12.60
C GLU A 167 17.98 8.51 11.47
N ASP A 168 17.78 7.61 10.51
CA ASP A 168 16.82 7.78 9.42
C ASP A 168 15.38 7.89 9.94
N TRP A 169 14.99 7.04 10.90
CA TRP A 169 13.69 7.17 11.57
C TRP A 169 13.54 8.47 12.34
N GLY A 170 14.59 8.88 13.06
CA GLY A 170 14.62 10.17 13.75
C GLY A 170 14.44 11.34 12.78
N ALA A 171 15.10 11.31 11.63
CA ALA A 171 14.95 12.30 10.57
C ALA A 171 13.54 12.30 9.98
N ALA A 172 12.97 11.12 9.68
CA ALA A 172 11.60 11.00 9.18
C ALA A 172 10.57 11.53 10.20
N LEU A 173 10.78 11.26 11.50
CA LEU A 173 9.92 11.77 12.56
C LEU A 173 10.01 13.30 12.67
N LEU A 174 11.22 13.86 12.66
CA LEU A 174 11.46 15.30 12.86
C LEU A 174 11.08 16.13 11.63
N HIS A 175 11.41 15.67 10.43
CA HIS A 175 11.25 16.44 9.19
C HIS A 175 10.04 16.01 8.35
N GLY A 176 9.48 14.83 8.59
CA GLY A 176 8.31 14.32 7.87
C GLY A 176 7.00 14.39 8.65
N ILE A 177 7.01 14.03 9.95
CA ILE A 177 5.78 13.85 10.74
C ILE A 177 5.52 15.02 11.70
N THR A 178 6.57 15.52 12.36
CA THR A 178 6.45 16.57 13.39
C THR A 178 6.84 17.95 12.88
N TRP A 179 7.14 18.10 11.59
CA TRP A 179 7.62 19.33 10.96
C TRP A 179 6.47 20.31 10.63
N PRO A 180 6.29 21.41 11.38
CA PRO A 180 5.12 22.29 11.19
C PRO A 180 5.31 23.35 10.10
N TRP A 181 6.49 23.45 9.49
CA TRP A 181 6.88 24.59 8.67
C TRP A 181 6.53 24.44 7.19
N SER A 182 6.23 23.23 6.73
CA SER A 182 5.89 22.92 5.34
C SER A 182 4.38 23.02 5.11
N TRP A 183 3.84 24.23 5.28
CA TRP A 183 2.40 24.54 5.18
C TRP A 183 1.77 23.94 3.90
N ASP A 184 0.79 23.04 4.06
CA ASP A 184 0.05 22.33 2.99
C ASP A 184 0.88 21.47 2.03
N PHE A 185 2.15 21.21 2.33
CA PHE A 185 2.97 20.30 1.55
C PHE A 185 2.80 18.86 2.01
N ASP A 186 2.67 17.96 1.04
CA ASP A 186 2.51 16.53 1.26
C ASP A 186 3.89 15.92 1.59
N LEU A 187 4.37 16.15 2.81
CA LEU A 187 5.58 15.51 3.32
C LEU A 187 5.31 14.01 3.41
N ALA A 188 5.81 13.21 2.47
CA ALA A 188 5.63 11.76 2.44
C ALA A 188 6.73 11.06 3.26
N PRO A 189 6.55 10.77 4.57
CA PRO A 189 7.62 10.21 5.38
C PRO A 189 7.89 8.74 5.01
N ALA A 190 9.16 8.34 5.10
CA ALA A 190 9.65 7.03 4.62
C ALA A 190 9.00 5.81 5.31
N TYR A 191 8.68 5.90 6.61
CA TYR A 191 8.17 4.78 7.40
C TYR A 191 6.67 4.55 7.24
N ASP A 192 5.92 5.58 6.85
CA ASP A 192 4.49 5.47 6.59
C ASP A 192 4.01 6.69 5.81
N VAL A 193 3.98 6.57 4.49
CA VAL A 193 3.61 7.66 3.58
C VAL A 193 2.29 8.32 3.98
N HIS A 194 1.34 7.55 4.52
CA HIS A 194 -0.01 8.02 4.86
C HIS A 194 -0.03 9.05 6.00
N LEU A 195 1.05 9.17 6.77
CA LEU A 195 1.18 10.16 7.85
C LEU A 195 1.46 11.58 7.34
N TRP A 196 1.55 11.80 6.03
CA TRP A 196 1.73 13.13 5.41
C TRP A 196 0.69 14.17 5.83
N THR A 197 -0.52 13.73 6.22
CA THR A 197 -1.60 14.60 6.66
C THR A 197 -1.42 15.13 8.08
N VAL A 198 -0.60 14.48 8.90
CA VAL A 198 -0.43 14.77 10.34
C VAL A 198 0.17 16.16 10.58
N PRO A 199 1.28 16.57 9.92
CA PRO A 199 1.79 17.94 10.02
C PRO A 199 0.75 19.00 9.62
N ILE A 200 0.02 18.74 8.52
CA ILE A 200 -1.04 19.62 8.01
C ILE A 200 -2.15 19.74 9.05
N GLU A 201 -2.60 18.63 9.63
CA GLU A 201 -3.62 18.63 10.66
C GLU A 201 -3.16 19.39 11.91
N PHE A 202 -1.89 19.29 12.31
CA PHE A 202 -1.35 20.03 13.43
C PHE A 202 -1.35 21.55 13.20
N ILE A 203 -0.74 22.02 12.11
CA ILE A 203 -0.57 23.46 11.86
C ILE A 203 -1.92 24.17 11.67
N HIS A 204 -2.85 23.56 10.94
CA HIS A 204 -4.18 24.15 10.71
C HIS A 204 -5.06 24.16 11.95
N SER A 205 -4.80 23.26 12.90
CA SER A 205 -5.46 23.32 14.20
C SER A 205 -4.97 24.50 15.03
N MET A 206 -3.67 24.79 15.00
CA MET A 206 -3.12 25.98 15.68
C MET A 206 -3.66 27.27 15.03
N MET A 207 -3.72 27.31 13.70
CA MET A 207 -4.34 28.41 12.96
C MET A 207 -5.82 28.59 13.36
N LEU A 208 -6.60 27.51 13.38
CA LEU A 208 -8.00 27.55 13.82
C LEU A 208 -8.14 28.09 15.24
N PHE A 209 -7.32 27.63 16.19
CA PHE A 209 -7.35 28.13 17.57
C PHE A 209 -7.05 29.62 17.64
N MET A 210 -6.07 30.10 16.86
CA MET A 210 -5.75 31.52 16.77
C MET A 210 -6.90 32.33 16.18
N VAL A 211 -7.53 31.86 15.10
CA VAL A 211 -8.69 32.53 14.48
C VAL A 211 -9.87 32.60 15.44
N VAL A 212 -10.22 31.50 16.12
CA VAL A 212 -11.31 31.50 17.11
C VAL A 212 -11.00 32.43 18.28
N LEU A 213 -9.75 32.45 18.77
CA LEU A 213 -9.34 33.35 19.85
C LEU A 213 -9.56 34.81 19.46
N VAL A 214 -9.06 35.23 18.30
CA VAL A 214 -9.15 36.62 17.78
C VAL A 214 -10.61 37.03 17.53
N LEU A 215 -11.44 36.12 17.02
CA LEU A 215 -12.83 36.43 16.71
C LEU A 215 -13.80 36.24 17.90
N SER A 216 -13.38 35.57 18.97
CA SER A 216 -14.23 35.31 20.14
C SER A 216 -14.91 36.53 20.78
N PRO A 217 -14.26 37.71 20.94
CA PRO A 217 -14.90 38.87 21.55
C PRO A 217 -15.86 39.59 20.59
N MET A 218 -15.85 39.26 19.30
CA MET A 218 -16.62 39.96 18.29
C MET A 218 -18.10 39.58 18.34
N ARG A 219 -18.96 40.51 17.88
CA ARG A 219 -20.39 40.23 17.67
C ARG A 219 -20.54 39.14 16.61
N ARG A 220 -21.56 38.30 16.75
CA ARG A 220 -21.78 37.11 15.90
C ARG A 220 -21.65 37.37 14.39
N MET A 221 -22.26 38.45 13.88
CA MET A 221 -22.26 38.73 12.43
C MET A 221 -20.87 39.14 11.97
N ILE A 222 -20.15 39.94 12.76
CA ILE A 222 -18.77 40.34 12.48
C ILE A 222 -17.86 39.12 12.53
N ARG A 223 -18.04 38.24 13.52
CA ARG A 223 -17.30 36.98 13.63
C ARG A 223 -17.54 36.07 12.43
N LEU A 224 -18.79 35.82 12.04
CA LEU A 224 -19.13 35.00 10.87
C LEU A 224 -18.58 35.60 9.57
N SER A 225 -18.73 36.90 9.38
CA SER A 225 -18.16 37.60 8.21
C SER A 225 -16.64 37.55 8.20
N GLY A 226 -15.99 37.73 9.36
CA GLY A 226 -14.55 37.62 9.51
C GLY A 226 -14.05 36.20 9.24
N LEU A 227 -14.73 35.19 9.76
CA LEU A 227 -14.43 33.78 9.51
C LEU A 227 -14.55 33.44 8.02
N LEU A 228 -15.65 33.84 7.38
CA LEU A 228 -15.87 33.64 5.95
C LEU A 228 -14.80 34.37 5.11
N PHE A 229 -14.46 35.60 5.48
CA PHE A 229 -13.41 36.37 4.81
C PHE A 229 -12.06 35.67 4.89
N ILE A 230 -11.62 35.24 6.07
CA ILE A 230 -10.35 34.53 6.26
C ILE A 230 -10.36 33.20 5.47
N MET A 231 -11.47 32.47 5.51
CA MET A 231 -11.64 31.21 4.79
C MET A 231 -11.48 31.39 3.28
N LEU A 232 -12.15 32.40 2.69
CA LEU A 232 -12.03 32.72 1.26
C LEU A 232 -10.64 33.26 0.90
N TYR A 233 -10.03 34.05 1.78
CA TYR A 233 -8.65 34.53 1.61
C TYR A 233 -7.65 33.36 1.56
N CYS A 234 -7.74 32.40 2.50
CA CYS A 234 -6.90 31.21 2.50
C CYS A 234 -7.05 30.43 1.19
N LEU A 235 -8.28 30.22 0.72
CA LEU A 235 -8.53 29.55 -0.55
C LEU A 235 -7.91 30.31 -1.73
N ALA A 236 -8.08 31.64 -1.79
CA ALA A 236 -7.48 32.48 -2.83
C ALA A 236 -5.94 32.45 -2.80
N CYS A 237 -5.33 32.22 -1.64
CA CYS A 237 -3.88 32.05 -1.48
C CYS A 237 -3.39 30.62 -1.77
N GLY A 238 -4.25 29.70 -2.22
CA GLY A 238 -3.87 28.31 -2.48
C GLY A 238 -3.84 27.40 -1.24
N ARG A 239 -4.34 27.88 -0.10
CA ARG A 239 -4.31 27.17 1.20
C ARG A 239 -5.62 26.44 1.45
N TRP A 240 -5.75 25.28 0.83
CA TRP A 240 -6.98 24.47 0.83
C TRP A 240 -7.28 23.85 2.21
N ALA A 241 -6.29 23.34 2.94
CA ALA A 241 -6.55 22.73 4.26
C ALA A 241 -6.97 23.80 5.29
N ALA A 242 -6.40 25.01 5.20
CA ALA A 242 -6.85 26.15 5.99
C ALA A 242 -8.33 26.47 5.75
N PHE A 243 -8.78 26.47 4.48
CA PHE A 243 -10.19 26.63 4.13
C PHE A 243 -11.07 25.57 4.80
N GLU A 244 -10.63 24.32 4.86
CA GLU A 244 -11.41 23.20 5.42
C GLU A 244 -11.55 23.26 6.94
N PHE A 245 -10.47 23.52 7.66
CA PHE A 245 -10.51 23.67 9.11
C PHE A 245 -11.42 24.83 9.53
N LEU A 246 -11.34 25.96 8.82
CA LEU A 246 -12.21 27.11 9.04
C LEU A 246 -13.65 26.84 8.60
N GLY A 247 -13.85 26.09 7.53
CA GLY A 247 -15.15 25.63 7.06
C GLY A 247 -15.86 24.73 8.09
N GLY A 248 -15.12 23.83 8.74
CA GLY A 248 -15.62 23.07 9.88
C GLY A 248 -16.08 23.98 11.03
N CYS A 249 -15.30 25.00 11.37
CA CYS A 249 -15.69 26.02 12.36
C CYS A 249 -16.96 26.78 11.95
N LEU A 250 -17.10 27.13 10.67
CA LEU A 250 -18.27 27.80 10.13
C LEU A 250 -19.52 26.95 10.28
N ILE A 251 -19.46 25.67 9.92
CA ILE A 251 -20.59 24.73 10.09
C ILE A 251 -20.97 24.63 11.58
N THR A 252 -19.99 24.48 12.47
CA THR A 252 -20.25 24.44 13.92
C THR A 252 -20.92 25.71 14.42
N GLU A 253 -20.47 26.89 13.99
CA GLU A 253 -21.10 28.14 14.39
C GLU A 253 -22.54 28.27 13.85
N MET A 254 -22.77 27.83 12.61
CA MET A 254 -24.11 27.76 12.02
C MET A 254 -25.04 26.82 12.79
N GLN A 255 -24.54 25.66 13.25
CA GLN A 255 -25.32 24.72 14.07
C GLN A 255 -25.72 25.34 15.41
N PHE A 256 -24.81 26.02 16.11
CA PHE A 256 -25.15 26.73 17.35
C PHE A 256 -26.12 27.89 17.10
N TRP A 257 -26.01 28.56 15.96
CA TRP A 257 -26.97 29.60 15.57
C TRP A 257 -28.38 29.04 15.34
N GLN A 258 -28.49 27.92 14.62
CA GLN A 258 -29.77 27.23 14.41
C GLN A 258 -30.36 26.76 15.75
N ALA A 259 -29.55 26.13 16.61
CA ALA A 259 -29.99 25.68 17.93
C ALA A 259 -30.47 26.82 18.84
N ALA A 260 -29.82 27.99 18.77
CA ALA A 260 -30.22 29.18 19.54
C ALA A 260 -31.54 29.80 19.05
N ARG A 261 -31.94 29.56 17.80
CA ARG A 261 -33.21 30.05 17.22
C ARG A 261 -34.41 29.16 17.59
N GLU A 262 -34.17 27.88 17.89
CA GLU A 262 -35.22 26.90 18.20
C GLU A 262 -35.06 26.31 19.61
N PRO A 263 -35.25 27.12 20.68
CA PRO A 263 -35.04 26.66 22.06
C PRO A 263 -35.92 25.47 22.46
N ASN A 264 -37.08 25.30 21.83
CA ASN A 264 -38.01 24.20 22.10
C ASN A 264 -37.58 22.83 21.53
N LEU A 265 -36.68 22.79 20.54
CA LEU A 265 -36.20 21.54 19.96
C LEU A 265 -35.13 20.86 20.84
N SER A 266 -34.39 21.66 21.62
CA SER A 266 -33.34 21.18 22.53
C SER A 266 -33.84 20.33 23.71
N LYS A 267 -35.14 20.41 24.02
CA LYS A 267 -35.82 19.60 25.04
C LYS A 267 -36.57 18.38 24.47
N ALA A 268 -36.65 18.24 23.15
CA ALA A 268 -37.35 17.14 22.49
C ALA A 268 -36.44 15.90 22.41
N THR A 269 -36.17 15.27 23.55
CA THR A 269 -35.64 13.90 23.60
C THR A 269 -36.73 12.85 23.36
N GLU A 270 -37.99 13.28 23.32
CA GLU A 270 -39.15 12.45 22.96
C GLU A 270 -39.59 12.76 21.53
N PHE A 271 -39.68 11.71 20.72
CA PHE A 271 -40.27 11.75 19.38
C PHE A 271 -41.75 12.11 19.51
N VAL A 272 -42.06 13.40 19.36
CA VAL A 272 -43.42 13.84 19.01
C VAL A 272 -43.49 13.77 17.49
N PRO A 273 -44.31 12.89 16.88
CA PRO A 273 -44.54 12.93 15.44
C PRO A 273 -45.31 14.20 15.12
N SER A 274 -44.59 15.30 14.87
CA SER A 274 -45.20 16.57 14.49
C SER A 274 -45.48 16.57 13.00
N GLN A 275 -46.78 16.57 12.68
CA GLN A 275 -47.46 17.19 11.54
C GLN A 275 -46.94 16.89 10.12
N ARG A 276 -47.90 16.63 9.22
CA ARG A 276 -47.67 16.32 7.81
C ARG A 276 -46.58 17.22 7.22
N PRO A 277 -45.55 16.66 6.56
CA PRO A 277 -44.47 17.46 5.99
C PRO A 277 -45.02 18.51 5.04
N SER A 278 -44.67 19.78 5.31
CA SER A 278 -45.01 20.90 4.44
C SER A 278 -44.37 20.73 3.06
N ILE A 279 -44.99 21.28 2.01
CA ILE A 279 -44.43 21.33 0.65
C ILE A 279 -43.02 21.92 0.66
N SER A 280 -42.77 22.92 1.52
CA SER A 280 -41.44 23.52 1.72
C SER A 280 -40.40 22.49 2.22
N SER A 281 -40.79 21.55 3.09
CA SER A 281 -39.90 20.50 3.60
C SER A 281 -39.49 19.51 2.50
N TYR A 282 -40.43 19.15 1.60
CA TYR A 282 -40.10 18.31 0.44
C TYR A 282 -39.17 19.03 -0.54
N VAL A 283 -39.45 20.29 -0.87
CA VAL A 283 -38.59 21.08 -1.77
C VAL A 283 -37.17 21.20 -1.19
N MET A 284 -37.06 21.54 0.10
CA MET A 284 -35.75 21.62 0.77
C MET A 284 -35.04 20.27 0.78
N THR A 285 -35.74 19.18 1.07
CA THR A 285 -35.14 17.83 1.06
C THR A 285 -34.62 17.48 -0.34
N THR A 286 -35.40 17.75 -1.40
CA THR A 286 -34.98 17.55 -2.79
C THR A 286 -33.74 18.37 -3.13
N ILE A 287 -33.68 19.64 -2.72
CA ILE A 287 -32.49 20.48 -2.92
C ILE A 287 -31.27 19.85 -2.25
N HIS A 288 -31.37 19.42 -0.99
CA HIS A 288 -30.25 18.79 -0.31
C HIS A 288 -29.82 17.48 -0.95
N VAL A 289 -30.76 16.65 -1.43
CA VAL A 289 -30.44 15.41 -2.16
C VAL A 289 -29.70 15.72 -3.46
N VAL A 290 -30.15 16.71 -4.23
CA VAL A 290 -29.47 17.14 -5.46
C VAL A 290 -28.06 17.65 -5.15
N LEU A 291 -27.89 18.44 -4.08
CA LEU A 291 -26.58 18.92 -3.66
C LEU A 291 -25.66 17.77 -3.21
N VAL A 292 -26.16 16.79 -2.45
CA VAL A 292 -25.40 15.59 -2.08
C VAL A 292 -24.93 14.86 -3.33
N MET A 293 -25.83 14.63 -4.29
CA MET A 293 -25.48 13.97 -5.55
C MET A 293 -24.43 14.75 -6.34
N PHE A 294 -24.55 16.07 -6.39
CA PHE A 294 -23.57 16.94 -7.05
C PHE A 294 -22.19 16.87 -6.39
N TRP A 295 -22.11 17.03 -5.07
CA TRP A 295 -20.82 16.98 -4.38
C TRP A 295 -20.22 15.58 -4.37
N TRP A 296 -21.06 14.55 -4.30
CA TRP A 296 -20.65 13.15 -4.40
C TRP A 296 -20.10 12.81 -5.79
N PHE A 297 -20.67 13.39 -6.85
CA PHE A 297 -20.10 13.28 -8.19
C PHE A 297 -18.68 13.86 -8.26
N ILE A 298 -18.45 15.04 -7.67
CA ILE A 298 -17.11 15.66 -7.62
C ILE A 298 -16.16 14.82 -6.76
N ALA A 299 -16.63 14.22 -5.67
CA ALA A 299 -15.83 13.27 -4.88
C ALA A 299 -15.45 12.01 -5.69
N GLY A 300 -16.22 11.66 -6.72
CA GLY A 300 -15.93 10.59 -7.68
C GLY A 300 -14.77 10.86 -8.64
N TRP A 301 -13.86 11.77 -8.28
CA TRP A 301 -12.74 12.19 -9.09
C TRP A 301 -11.77 11.03 -9.36
N PRO A 302 -11.23 10.93 -10.57
CA PRO A 302 -10.31 9.86 -10.94
C PRO A 302 -8.91 10.07 -10.38
N ASN A 303 -8.22 8.99 -10.06
CA ASN A 303 -6.84 9.06 -9.54
C ASN A 303 -5.84 9.53 -10.61
N GLU A 304 -6.14 9.27 -11.88
CA GLU A 304 -5.35 9.65 -13.04
C GLU A 304 -6.24 10.18 -14.17
N ASN A 305 -5.64 10.89 -15.13
CA ASN A 305 -6.33 11.32 -16.36
C ASN A 305 -7.61 12.14 -16.11
N ALA A 306 -7.62 12.97 -15.05
CA ALA A 306 -8.76 13.83 -14.72
C ALA A 306 -9.13 14.78 -15.87
N ALA A 307 -8.13 15.33 -16.56
CA ALA A 307 -8.31 16.19 -17.73
C ALA A 307 -9.00 15.50 -18.92
N ARG A 308 -9.00 14.16 -18.98
CA ARG A 308 -9.64 13.38 -20.06
C ARG A 308 -10.95 12.73 -19.62
N THR A 309 -11.30 12.83 -18.34
CA THR A 309 -12.46 12.12 -17.77
C THR A 309 -13.74 12.90 -18.06
N PRO A 310 -14.73 12.31 -18.75
CA PRO A 310 -15.99 12.99 -19.05
C PRO A 310 -16.68 13.52 -17.78
N GLY A 311 -17.17 14.75 -17.85
CA GLY A 311 -17.78 15.45 -16.72
C GLY A 311 -16.78 16.08 -15.75
N ILE A 312 -15.69 15.38 -15.39
CA ILE A 312 -14.63 15.91 -14.51
C ILE A 312 -13.73 16.92 -15.25
N MET A 313 -13.45 16.68 -16.53
CA MET A 313 -12.63 17.60 -17.35
C MET A 313 -13.16 19.05 -17.33
N PHE A 314 -14.48 19.23 -17.27
CA PHE A 314 -15.11 20.55 -17.17
C PHE A 314 -14.65 21.33 -15.92
N PHE A 315 -14.45 20.63 -14.81
CA PHE A 315 -13.99 21.20 -13.54
C PHE A 315 -12.49 21.45 -13.56
N VAL A 316 -11.71 20.54 -14.15
CA VAL A 316 -10.26 20.73 -14.37
C VAL A 316 -10.03 22.05 -15.12
N ASP A 317 -10.71 22.25 -16.25
CA ASP A 317 -10.59 23.44 -17.11
C ASP A 317 -11.05 24.75 -16.42
N ARG A 318 -11.85 24.65 -15.35
CA ARG A 318 -12.41 25.79 -14.60
C ARG A 318 -11.76 26.00 -13.24
N THR A 319 -10.68 25.29 -12.98
CA THR A 319 -9.92 25.49 -11.74
C THR A 319 -9.34 26.90 -11.73
N PRO A 320 -9.55 27.70 -10.67
CA PRO A 320 -8.97 29.03 -10.57
C PRO A 320 -7.49 28.97 -10.18
N GLU A 321 -6.72 29.99 -10.55
CA GLU A 321 -5.39 30.20 -9.98
C GLU A 321 -5.48 30.48 -8.46
N PRO A 322 -4.50 30.04 -7.64
CA PRO A 322 -3.23 29.40 -8.02
C PRO A 322 -3.30 27.87 -8.25
N PHE A 323 -4.49 27.26 -8.14
CA PHE A 323 -4.65 25.79 -8.25
C PHE A 323 -4.60 25.27 -9.69
N ALA A 324 -4.75 26.16 -10.67
CA ALA A 324 -4.71 25.84 -12.10
C ALA A 324 -3.28 25.63 -12.61
N SER A 325 -2.26 26.16 -11.95
CA SER A 325 -0.84 25.98 -12.30
C SER A 325 -0.39 24.52 -12.16
N VAL A 326 -0.57 23.72 -13.22
CA VAL A 326 -0.25 22.29 -13.31
C VAL A 326 1.26 22.02 -13.33
N GLU A 327 2.11 23.01 -13.65
CA GLU A 327 3.56 22.84 -13.86
C GLU A 327 4.34 22.34 -12.63
N VAL A 328 3.78 22.39 -11.42
CA VAL A 328 4.45 21.98 -10.18
C VAL A 328 3.84 20.72 -9.56
N ASP A 329 2.54 20.48 -9.75
CA ASP A 329 1.83 19.34 -9.17
C ASP A 329 0.49 19.12 -9.93
N GLU A 330 0.41 18.02 -10.70
CA GLU A 330 -0.79 17.65 -11.47
C GLU A 330 -2.04 17.44 -10.59
N ARG A 331 -1.85 17.30 -9.27
CA ARG A 331 -2.90 17.03 -8.29
C ARG A 331 -3.43 18.30 -7.61
N ARG A 332 -2.98 19.50 -7.97
CA ARG A 332 -3.53 20.74 -7.39
C ARG A 332 -4.99 21.02 -7.76
N PRO A 333 -5.46 20.79 -9.01
CA PRO A 333 -6.85 21.01 -9.36
C PRO A 333 -7.83 20.20 -8.50
N GLN A 334 -7.51 18.93 -8.22
CA GLN A 334 -8.35 18.09 -7.38
C GLN A 334 -8.44 18.62 -5.94
N LYS A 335 -7.37 19.18 -5.36
CA LYS A 335 -7.37 19.72 -3.98
C LYS A 335 -8.39 20.86 -3.82
N PHE A 336 -8.52 21.74 -4.82
CA PHE A 336 -9.53 22.81 -4.84
C PHE A 336 -10.96 22.26 -4.88
N TRP A 337 -11.23 21.32 -5.78
CA TRP A 337 -12.59 20.77 -5.91
C TRP A 337 -12.97 19.86 -4.75
N PHE A 338 -12.02 19.13 -4.17
CA PHE A 338 -12.24 18.31 -2.99
C PHE A 338 -12.57 19.15 -1.76
N CYS A 339 -11.93 20.30 -1.54
CA CYS A 339 -12.24 21.12 -0.38
C CYS A 339 -13.66 21.70 -0.45
N LEU A 340 -14.12 22.09 -1.64
CA LEU A 340 -15.50 22.52 -1.88
C LEU A 340 -16.49 21.35 -1.72
N SER A 341 -16.17 20.20 -2.30
CA SER A 341 -17.00 18.99 -2.20
C SER A 341 -17.14 18.51 -0.76
N ALA A 342 -16.06 18.42 0.00
CA ALA A 342 -16.08 18.00 1.39
C ALA A 342 -16.95 18.95 2.25
N LEU A 343 -16.80 20.27 2.06
CA LEU A 343 -17.60 21.26 2.79
C LEU A 343 -19.08 21.15 2.44
N GLY A 344 -19.38 21.03 1.15
CA GLY A 344 -20.73 20.84 0.63
C GLY A 344 -21.38 19.55 1.13
N LEU A 345 -20.66 18.42 1.11
CA LEU A 345 -21.14 17.12 1.61
C LEU A 345 -21.43 17.18 3.11
N ILE A 346 -20.49 17.66 3.93
CA ILE A 346 -20.68 17.68 5.38
C ILE A 346 -21.78 18.65 5.77
N TRP A 347 -21.86 19.84 5.14
CA TRP A 347 -23.00 20.74 5.32
C TRP A 347 -24.28 20.01 4.99
N THR A 348 -24.44 19.48 3.77
CA THR A 348 -25.72 18.89 3.33
C THR A 348 -26.14 17.69 4.19
N ILE A 349 -25.20 16.82 4.58
CA ILE A 349 -25.44 15.73 5.54
C ILE A 349 -25.91 16.28 6.89
N SER A 350 -25.38 17.41 7.35
CA SER A 350 -25.82 18.05 8.61
C SER A 350 -27.27 18.56 8.57
N GLN A 351 -27.85 18.74 7.39
CA GLN A 351 -29.24 19.22 7.23
C GLN A 351 -30.25 18.08 7.02
N VAL A 352 -29.81 16.87 6.65
CA VAL A 352 -30.69 15.74 6.31
C VAL A 352 -30.63 14.64 7.38
N ARG A 353 -31.68 14.54 8.21
CA ARG A 353 -31.72 13.59 9.34
C ARG A 353 -31.64 12.12 8.91
N VAL A 354 -32.16 11.77 7.73
CA VAL A 354 -32.07 10.39 7.19
C VAL A 354 -30.61 9.98 6.98
N LEU A 355 -29.79 10.86 6.40
CA LEU A 355 -28.37 10.60 6.17
C LEU A 355 -27.60 10.49 7.50
N GLN A 356 -27.93 11.35 8.47
CA GLN A 356 -27.37 11.22 9.83
C GLN A 356 -27.74 9.90 10.47
N GLY A 357 -28.99 9.45 10.34
CA GLY A 357 -29.45 8.17 10.87
C GLY A 357 -28.69 6.97 10.31
N LEU A 358 -28.33 7.01 9.02
CA LEU A 358 -27.49 5.98 8.40
C LEU A 358 -26.07 5.97 9.01
N LEU A 359 -25.49 7.14 9.26
CA LEU A 359 -24.17 7.29 9.87
C LEU A 359 -24.15 7.00 11.37
N GLU A 360 -25.30 7.10 12.04
CA GLU A 360 -25.52 6.74 13.45
C GLU A 360 -25.75 5.24 13.66
N GLY A 361 -25.75 4.43 12.58
CA GLY A 361 -25.89 2.98 12.64
C GLY A 361 -24.75 2.30 13.40
N ALA A 362 -25.04 1.18 14.08
CA ALA A 362 -24.09 0.51 14.99
C ALA A 362 -22.76 0.10 14.34
N LEU A 363 -22.81 -0.40 13.10
CA LEU A 363 -21.62 -0.77 12.32
C LEU A 363 -20.76 0.45 12.01
N VAL A 364 -21.38 1.53 11.52
CA VAL A 364 -20.67 2.76 11.15
C VAL A 364 -20.07 3.44 12.39
N GLN A 365 -20.78 3.42 13.51
CA GLN A 365 -20.26 3.87 14.81
C GLN A 365 -19.10 3.02 15.31
N HIS A 366 -19.09 1.71 15.03
CA HIS A 366 -17.94 0.85 15.34
C HIS A 366 -16.72 1.24 14.53
N LEU A 367 -16.88 1.44 13.22
CA LEU A 367 -15.81 1.99 12.36
C LEU A 367 -15.32 3.34 12.89
N GLY A 368 -16.22 4.21 13.34
CA GLY A 368 -15.87 5.49 13.95
C GLY A 368 -14.93 5.37 15.15
N ARG A 369 -15.17 4.40 16.04
CA ARG A 369 -14.31 4.13 17.20
C ARG A 369 -12.91 3.64 16.83
N MET A 370 -12.78 2.94 15.70
CA MET A 370 -11.51 2.40 15.21
C MET A 370 -10.81 3.30 14.19
N SER A 371 -11.49 4.33 13.68
CA SER A 371 -11.06 5.14 12.54
C SER A 371 -9.62 5.63 12.59
N TYR A 372 -9.19 6.18 13.72
CA TYR A 372 -7.84 6.70 13.88
C TYR A 372 -6.78 5.59 13.89
N ALA A 373 -7.06 4.46 14.54
CA ALA A 373 -6.16 3.31 14.52
C ALA A 373 -6.08 2.75 13.10
N LEU A 374 -7.22 2.51 12.45
CA LEU A 374 -7.31 2.04 11.07
C LEU A 374 -6.52 2.94 10.12
N TYR A 375 -6.66 4.26 10.26
CA TYR A 375 -5.92 5.23 9.45
C TYR A 375 -4.40 5.13 9.61
N ILE A 376 -3.90 4.90 10.83
CA ILE A 376 -2.44 4.81 11.07
C ILE A 376 -1.86 3.45 10.63
N VAL A 377 -2.62 2.36 10.79
CA VAL A 377 -2.05 1.01 10.61
C VAL A 377 -2.33 0.40 9.25
N HIS A 378 -3.28 0.93 8.47
CA HIS A 378 -3.67 0.29 7.20
C HIS A 378 -2.49 0.15 6.24
N GLY A 379 -1.66 1.18 6.04
CA GLY A 379 -0.48 1.12 5.18
C GLY A 379 0.51 0.01 5.58
N PRO A 380 1.03 0.02 6.82
CA PRO A 380 1.90 -1.05 7.31
C PRO A 380 1.27 -2.45 7.28
N ILE A 381 -0.01 -2.57 7.64
CA ILE A 381 -0.72 -3.85 7.60
C ILE A 381 -0.87 -4.37 6.17
N LEU A 382 -1.23 -3.49 5.22
CA LEU A 382 -1.29 -3.85 3.81
C LEU A 382 0.08 -4.35 3.34
N ASN A 383 1.17 -3.61 3.60
CA ASN A 383 2.52 -4.02 3.23
C ASN A 383 2.93 -5.37 3.83
N LEU A 384 2.58 -5.64 5.10
CA LEU A 384 2.91 -6.88 5.79
C LEU A 384 2.06 -8.08 5.30
N MET A 385 0.74 -7.89 5.21
CA MET A 385 -0.20 -9.00 5.05
C MET A 385 -0.62 -9.25 3.60
N GLN A 386 -0.63 -8.23 2.74
CA GLN A 386 -1.11 -8.40 1.35
C GLN A 386 -0.26 -9.41 0.59
N ARG A 387 1.06 -9.38 0.81
CA ARG A 387 2.03 -10.32 0.20
C ARG A 387 1.82 -11.77 0.68
N GLY A 388 1.47 -11.97 1.96
CA GLY A 388 1.37 -13.30 2.57
C GLY A 388 -0.03 -13.94 2.56
N VAL A 389 -1.11 -13.15 2.50
CA VAL A 389 -2.49 -13.63 2.69
C VAL A 389 -3.35 -13.54 1.43
N MET A 390 -3.19 -12.47 0.64
CA MET A 390 -4.10 -12.19 -0.48
C MET A 390 -3.56 -12.63 -1.83
N GLY A 391 -2.32 -13.14 -1.87
CA GLY A 391 -1.67 -13.63 -3.08
C GLY A 391 -1.30 -12.48 -4.01
N HIS A 392 -0.02 -12.38 -4.35
CA HIS A 392 0.42 -11.59 -5.49
C HIS A 392 -0.25 -12.13 -6.76
N VAL A 393 -0.84 -11.25 -7.57
CA VAL A 393 -0.82 -11.48 -9.02
C VAL A 393 0.67 -11.58 -9.35
N GLY A 394 1.13 -12.74 -9.84
CA GLY A 394 2.54 -12.95 -10.11
C GLY A 394 3.08 -11.86 -11.03
N ALA A 395 3.69 -10.84 -10.45
CA ALA A 395 4.40 -9.83 -11.20
C ALA A 395 5.72 -10.50 -11.64
N PRO A 396 6.01 -10.56 -12.95
CA PRO A 396 7.36 -10.93 -13.37
C PRO A 396 8.33 -9.97 -12.69
N ALA A 397 9.52 -10.46 -12.32
CA ALA A 397 10.56 -9.60 -11.79
C ALA A 397 10.81 -8.45 -12.79
N GLU A 398 10.48 -7.22 -12.40
CA GLU A 398 10.81 -6.03 -13.18
C GLU A 398 12.32 -5.82 -13.08
N GLY A 399 13.04 -6.22 -14.13
CA GLY A 399 14.41 -5.80 -14.31
C GLY A 399 14.41 -4.29 -14.53
N THR A 400 14.95 -3.54 -13.57
CA THR A 400 15.17 -2.09 -13.74
C THR A 400 16.14 -1.90 -14.91
N THR A 401 15.72 -1.19 -15.95
CA THR A 401 16.52 -0.85 -17.14
C THR A 401 17.65 0.16 -16.86
N GLU A 402 17.93 0.49 -15.60
CA GLU A 402 18.91 1.50 -15.19
C GLU A 402 20.25 0.92 -14.67
N ARG A 403 20.49 -0.38 -14.82
CA ARG A 403 21.83 -0.94 -14.60
C ARG A 403 22.38 -1.50 -15.89
N ASP A 404 23.33 -0.77 -16.45
CA ASP A 404 24.10 -1.15 -17.64
C ASP A 404 25.07 -2.33 -17.42
N ASP A 405 25.00 -3.06 -16.29
CA ASP A 405 25.83 -4.24 -16.03
C ASP A 405 25.05 -5.35 -15.28
N PHE A 406 25.36 -6.60 -15.61
CA PHE A 406 24.83 -7.80 -14.95
C PHE A 406 25.09 -7.77 -13.43
N CYS A 407 24.15 -8.29 -12.62
CA CYS A 407 24.12 -7.94 -11.19
C CYS A 407 25.11 -8.68 -10.27
N GLY A 408 25.82 -9.72 -10.75
CA GLY A 408 26.78 -10.52 -9.96
C GLY A 408 26.22 -11.19 -8.68
N SER A 409 24.93 -11.08 -8.40
CA SER A 409 24.34 -11.42 -7.10
C SER A 409 24.31 -12.92 -6.81
N VAL A 410 24.39 -13.77 -7.84
CA VAL A 410 24.48 -15.22 -7.69
C VAL A 410 25.76 -15.71 -8.35
N SER A 411 26.64 -16.32 -7.56
CA SER A 411 27.87 -17.01 -8.01
C SER A 411 27.86 -18.45 -7.52
N PHE A 412 28.25 -19.38 -8.38
CA PHE A 412 28.25 -20.81 -8.09
C PHE A 412 29.45 -21.52 -8.75
N LYS A 413 29.79 -22.70 -8.23
CA LYS A 413 30.78 -23.61 -8.82
C LYS A 413 30.08 -24.87 -9.29
N THR A 414 30.42 -25.33 -10.48
CA THR A 414 29.91 -26.61 -11.00
C THR A 414 30.56 -27.78 -10.25
N PRO A 415 29.93 -28.97 -10.23
CA PRO A 415 30.50 -30.14 -9.57
C PRO A 415 31.69 -30.76 -10.34
N LEU A 416 31.78 -30.48 -11.65
CA LEU A 416 32.82 -30.99 -12.53
C LEU A 416 33.57 -29.84 -13.25
N PRO A 417 34.86 -30.04 -13.58
CA PRO A 417 35.68 -29.10 -14.34
C PRO A 417 35.29 -28.98 -15.82
N LYS A 418 34.50 -29.93 -16.34
CA LYS A 418 33.95 -29.90 -17.70
C LYS A 418 32.49 -30.39 -17.65
N PRO A 419 31.61 -29.85 -18.50
CA PRO A 419 30.25 -30.37 -18.60
C PRO A 419 30.25 -31.76 -19.24
N LEU A 420 29.23 -32.55 -18.92
CA LEU A 420 28.96 -33.85 -19.54
C LEU A 420 28.64 -33.70 -21.04
N ALA A 421 27.95 -32.61 -21.38
CA ALA A 421 27.61 -32.26 -22.75
C ALA A 421 27.36 -30.76 -22.91
N LEU A 422 27.62 -30.25 -24.10
CA LEU A 422 27.31 -28.88 -24.53
C LEU A 422 26.29 -28.93 -25.67
N TYR A 423 25.24 -28.13 -25.57
CA TYR A 423 24.21 -28.02 -26.59
C TYR A 423 23.98 -26.59 -27.05
N ILE A 424 23.81 -26.44 -28.36
CA ILE A 424 23.27 -25.24 -28.99
C ILE A 424 21.92 -25.62 -29.60
N CYS A 425 20.85 -25.17 -28.96
CA CYS A 425 19.48 -25.49 -29.36
C CYS A 425 18.86 -24.36 -30.19
N HIS A 426 18.39 -24.71 -31.39
CA HIS A 426 17.82 -23.77 -32.36
C HIS A 426 16.29 -23.72 -32.33
N CYS A 427 15.64 -24.42 -31.39
CA CYS A 427 14.19 -24.47 -31.32
C CYS A 427 13.59 -23.10 -30.95
N GLU A 428 12.34 -22.87 -31.39
CA GLU A 428 11.67 -21.60 -31.15
C GLU A 428 11.56 -21.25 -29.65
N SER A 429 11.30 -22.24 -28.79
CA SER A 429 11.23 -22.05 -27.34
C SER A 429 12.55 -21.54 -26.77
N CYS A 430 13.68 -22.13 -27.16
CA CYS A 430 15.00 -21.69 -26.68
C CYS A 430 15.36 -20.30 -27.18
N ARG A 431 15.06 -19.97 -28.45
CA ARG A 431 15.27 -18.62 -29.00
C ARG A 431 14.44 -17.55 -28.29
N ARG A 432 13.14 -17.82 -28.08
CA ARG A 432 12.26 -16.91 -27.35
C ARG A 432 12.68 -16.75 -25.89
N GLN A 433 13.25 -17.81 -25.31
CA GLN A 433 13.69 -17.81 -23.93
C GLN A 433 14.95 -16.95 -23.72
N THR A 434 15.91 -16.99 -24.64
CA THR A 434 17.19 -16.26 -24.52
C THR A 434 17.21 -14.95 -25.29
N SER A 435 16.15 -14.63 -26.04
CA SER A 435 16.11 -13.53 -27.01
C SER A 435 17.31 -13.54 -27.97
N SER A 436 17.81 -14.74 -28.30
CA SER A 436 18.99 -14.96 -29.16
C SER A 436 18.66 -15.92 -30.31
N ALA A 437 19.53 -15.97 -31.32
CA ALA A 437 19.41 -16.86 -32.48
C ALA A 437 19.36 -18.35 -32.10
N PHE A 438 19.87 -18.70 -30.91
CA PHE A 438 19.87 -20.04 -30.32
C PHE A 438 19.96 -19.96 -28.78
N GLY A 439 19.66 -21.07 -28.11
CA GLY A 439 19.89 -21.23 -26.67
C GLY A 439 21.12 -22.11 -26.39
N THR A 440 21.99 -21.69 -25.48
CA THR A 440 23.18 -22.45 -25.06
C THR A 440 22.93 -23.15 -23.72
N SER A 441 23.37 -24.41 -23.61
CA SER A 441 23.18 -25.21 -22.40
C SER A 441 24.38 -26.11 -22.14
N ALA A 442 24.80 -26.20 -20.88
CA ALA A 442 25.85 -27.08 -20.39
C ALA A 442 25.27 -28.05 -19.36
N ILE A 443 25.52 -29.34 -19.53
CA ILE A 443 24.94 -30.41 -18.70
C ILE A 443 25.92 -30.81 -17.61
N PHE A 444 25.44 -30.81 -16.36
CA PHE A 444 26.20 -31.24 -15.18
C PHE A 444 25.40 -32.22 -14.32
N PRO A 445 26.05 -33.07 -13.51
CA PRO A 445 25.37 -33.77 -12.42
C PRO A 445 24.60 -32.80 -11.53
N ARG A 446 23.51 -33.24 -10.92
CA ARG A 446 22.69 -32.38 -10.05
C ARG A 446 23.50 -31.82 -8.88
N PHE A 447 23.47 -30.50 -8.72
CA PHE A 447 24.10 -29.78 -7.62
C PHE A 447 23.21 -28.65 -7.11
N THR A 448 23.47 -28.18 -5.90
CA THR A 448 22.65 -27.16 -5.22
C THR A 448 23.20 -25.76 -5.50
N LEU A 449 22.34 -24.83 -5.91
CA LEU A 449 22.72 -23.41 -6.05
C LEU A 449 22.58 -22.67 -4.71
N PRO A 450 23.48 -21.72 -4.39
CA PRO A 450 23.33 -20.83 -3.23
C PRO A 450 22.26 -19.76 -3.49
N GLU A 451 21.43 -19.44 -2.47
CA GLU A 451 20.47 -18.32 -2.43
C GLU A 451 19.66 -18.02 -3.72
N THR A 452 19.01 -19.04 -4.30
CA THR A 452 18.12 -18.87 -5.47
C THR A 452 16.64 -19.10 -5.15
N GLU A 453 15.73 -18.43 -5.86
CA GLU A 453 14.28 -18.66 -5.76
C GLU A 453 13.79 -19.57 -6.88
N LEU A 454 13.00 -20.58 -6.52
CA LEU A 454 12.25 -21.43 -7.46
C LEU A 454 10.99 -20.68 -7.90
N LEU A 455 11.06 -20.00 -9.05
CA LEU A 455 9.91 -19.27 -9.62
C LEU A 455 9.02 -20.16 -10.50
N ASN A 456 9.50 -21.34 -10.91
CA ASN A 456 8.70 -22.37 -11.57
C ASN A 456 9.28 -23.75 -11.24
N VAL A 457 8.46 -24.81 -11.22
CA VAL A 457 8.71 -26.14 -10.59
C VAL A 457 10.06 -26.79 -10.99
N TYR A 458 10.71 -26.32 -12.07
CA TYR A 458 11.91 -26.91 -12.67
C TYR A 458 12.96 -25.89 -13.15
N ALA A 459 12.87 -24.61 -12.79
CA ALA A 459 13.75 -23.57 -13.31
C ALA A 459 14.17 -22.55 -12.24
N TYR A 460 15.45 -22.20 -12.24
CA TYR A 460 16.07 -21.27 -11.29
C TYR A 460 16.42 -19.96 -11.98
N PHE A 461 16.11 -18.84 -11.34
CA PHE A 461 16.38 -17.49 -11.82
C PHE A 461 17.05 -16.65 -10.74
N CYS A 462 17.88 -15.70 -11.16
CA CYS A 462 18.41 -14.67 -10.27
C CYS A 462 17.28 -13.69 -9.90
N ARG A 463 17.07 -13.43 -8.61
CA ARG A 463 16.05 -12.48 -8.13
C ARG A 463 16.36 -11.04 -8.52
N THR A 464 17.64 -10.70 -8.60
CA THR A 464 18.09 -9.32 -8.82
C THR A 464 18.00 -8.90 -10.28
N CYS A 465 18.40 -9.77 -11.22
CA CYS A 465 18.44 -9.43 -12.65
C CYS A 465 17.52 -10.28 -13.54
N GLY A 466 16.81 -11.27 -13.00
CA GLY A 466 15.93 -12.14 -13.79
C GLY A 466 16.65 -13.13 -14.72
N THR A 467 17.98 -13.20 -14.71
CA THR A 467 18.73 -14.17 -15.51
C THR A 467 18.38 -15.60 -15.10
N ARG A 468 18.03 -16.46 -16.07
CA ARG A 468 17.80 -17.89 -15.81
C ARG A 468 19.14 -18.62 -15.70
N LEU A 469 19.37 -19.28 -14.57
CA LEU A 469 20.64 -19.92 -14.23
C LEU A 469 20.69 -21.37 -14.72
N LEU A 470 19.70 -22.17 -14.32
CA LEU A 470 19.61 -23.57 -14.74
C LEU A 470 18.17 -24.08 -14.79
N HIS A 471 18.00 -25.25 -15.38
CA HIS A 471 16.76 -26.01 -15.32
C HIS A 471 17.01 -27.48 -14.97
N THR A 472 16.03 -28.09 -14.31
CA THR A 472 16.12 -29.46 -13.80
C THR A 472 14.96 -30.28 -14.35
N THR A 473 15.22 -31.46 -14.90
CA THR A 473 14.14 -32.36 -15.31
C THR A 473 13.94 -33.39 -14.19
N PRO A 474 12.73 -33.56 -13.63
CA PRO A 474 12.52 -34.42 -12.45
C PRO A 474 12.84 -35.89 -12.69
N SER A 475 12.83 -36.36 -13.94
CA SER A 475 13.18 -37.72 -14.33
C SER A 475 14.67 -37.93 -14.64
N LYS A 476 15.54 -36.93 -14.40
CA LYS A 476 16.97 -37.00 -14.72
C LYS A 476 17.82 -36.50 -13.56
N ASN A 477 18.94 -37.18 -13.29
CA ASN A 477 19.93 -36.78 -12.26
C ASN A 477 20.95 -35.74 -12.76
N VAL A 478 20.64 -35.07 -13.87
CA VAL A 478 21.43 -33.97 -14.44
C VAL A 478 20.65 -32.66 -14.38
N VAL A 479 21.41 -31.56 -14.37
CA VAL A 479 20.90 -30.21 -14.51
C VAL A 479 21.49 -29.57 -15.75
N SER A 480 20.69 -28.73 -16.39
CA SER A 480 21.11 -27.98 -17.56
C SER A 480 21.30 -26.52 -17.18
N VAL A 481 22.57 -26.14 -17.05
CA VAL A 481 23.03 -24.79 -16.75
C VAL A 481 23.04 -23.99 -18.03
N LYS A 482 22.59 -22.73 -17.99
CA LYS A 482 22.64 -21.86 -19.16
C LYS A 482 24.09 -21.50 -19.47
N GLY A 483 24.48 -21.73 -20.73
CA GLY A 483 25.86 -21.57 -21.17
C GLY A 483 26.41 -20.16 -20.99
N GLY A 484 25.55 -19.14 -21.14
CA GLY A 484 25.94 -17.74 -20.92
C GLY A 484 26.31 -17.43 -19.47
N CYS A 485 26.03 -18.31 -18.50
CA CYS A 485 26.41 -18.11 -17.10
C CYS A 485 27.76 -18.73 -16.73
N LEU A 486 28.52 -19.29 -17.70
CA LEU A 486 29.69 -20.13 -17.46
C LEU A 486 30.88 -19.70 -18.33
N GLU A 487 32.02 -19.41 -17.69
CA GLU A 487 33.28 -19.12 -18.39
C GLU A 487 34.05 -20.39 -18.79
N GLY A 488 34.91 -20.26 -19.81
CA GLY A 488 35.89 -21.31 -20.15
C GLY A 488 35.31 -22.56 -20.83
N LEU A 489 34.11 -22.48 -21.39
CA LEU A 489 33.50 -23.57 -22.16
C LEU A 489 34.05 -23.63 -23.59
N ASP A 490 34.42 -24.84 -24.02
CA ASP A 490 34.86 -25.12 -25.39
C ASP A 490 33.65 -25.37 -26.31
N TRP A 491 33.09 -24.28 -26.83
CA TRP A 491 31.89 -24.32 -27.69
C TRP A 491 32.12 -25.04 -29.04
N THR A 492 33.36 -25.33 -29.43
CA THR A 492 33.65 -26.10 -30.66
C THR A 492 33.14 -27.54 -30.59
N LYS A 493 32.90 -28.05 -29.38
CA LYS A 493 32.38 -29.40 -29.11
C LYS A 493 30.87 -29.43 -28.87
N ALA A 494 30.18 -28.31 -29.07
CA ALA A 494 28.75 -28.24 -28.82
C ALA A 494 27.96 -28.98 -29.90
N ILE A 495 26.96 -29.74 -29.46
CA ILE A 495 26.04 -30.45 -30.34
C ILE A 495 24.90 -29.49 -30.72
N HIS A 496 24.71 -29.28 -32.02
CA HIS A 496 23.65 -28.42 -32.55
C HIS A 496 22.37 -29.24 -32.71
N ILE A 497 21.29 -28.88 -32.02
CA ILE A 497 20.00 -29.58 -32.09
C ILE A 497 18.89 -28.65 -32.59
N TRP A 498 17.84 -29.24 -33.20
CA TRP A 498 16.73 -28.50 -33.82
C TRP A 498 17.15 -27.63 -35.02
N THR A 499 18.12 -28.11 -35.80
CA THR A 499 18.81 -27.30 -36.81
C THR A 499 17.95 -26.90 -38.01
N LYS A 500 16.79 -27.55 -38.22
CA LYS A 500 15.76 -27.08 -39.17
C LYS A 500 15.25 -25.66 -38.86
N SER A 501 15.33 -25.26 -37.60
CA SER A 501 14.90 -23.94 -37.12
C SER A 501 16.07 -22.96 -36.92
N ALA A 502 17.27 -23.30 -37.37
CA ALA A 502 18.45 -22.44 -37.19
C ALA A 502 18.27 -21.09 -37.90
N MET A 503 18.52 -19.99 -37.17
CA MET A 503 18.53 -18.63 -37.73
C MET A 503 19.92 -18.21 -38.26
N VAL A 504 20.94 -19.02 -37.96
CA VAL A 504 22.34 -18.77 -38.32
C VAL A 504 22.95 -20.03 -38.92
N PRO A 505 23.98 -19.91 -39.79
CA PRO A 505 24.70 -21.05 -40.32
C PRO A 505 25.32 -21.90 -39.20
N ILE A 506 25.31 -23.22 -39.38
CA ILE A 506 25.96 -24.16 -38.46
C ILE A 506 27.40 -24.37 -38.94
N PRO A 507 28.41 -24.28 -38.06
CA PRO A 507 29.80 -24.43 -38.47
C PRO A 507 30.07 -25.81 -39.09
N GLU A 508 30.82 -25.84 -40.19
CA GLU A 508 31.20 -27.08 -40.88
C GLU A 508 31.98 -28.01 -39.95
N GLY A 509 31.57 -29.29 -39.89
CA GLY A 509 32.17 -30.28 -38.99
C GLY A 509 31.54 -30.37 -37.60
N SER A 510 30.57 -29.51 -37.26
CA SER A 510 29.83 -29.60 -35.99
C SER A 510 28.83 -30.75 -36.02
N GLU A 511 28.73 -31.49 -34.91
CA GLU A 511 27.67 -32.48 -34.74
C GLU A 511 26.31 -31.76 -34.73
N SER A 512 25.41 -32.15 -35.64
CA SER A 512 24.15 -31.45 -35.85
C SER A 512 22.98 -32.39 -36.12
N HIS A 513 21.85 -32.12 -35.47
CA HIS A 513 20.63 -32.93 -35.53
C HIS A 513 19.43 -32.06 -35.90
N SER A 514 18.66 -32.53 -36.90
CA SER A 514 17.54 -31.77 -37.48
C SER A 514 16.36 -31.58 -36.51
N GLU A 515 16.22 -32.49 -35.55
CA GLU A 515 15.23 -32.56 -34.47
C GLU A 515 15.94 -33.12 -33.21
N GLU A 516 15.24 -33.24 -32.08
CA GLU A 516 15.82 -33.87 -30.89
C GLU A 516 16.12 -35.34 -31.19
N THR A 517 17.40 -35.73 -31.13
CA THR A 517 17.79 -37.12 -31.30
C THR A 517 17.34 -37.93 -30.09
N SER A 518 16.88 -39.16 -30.35
CA SER A 518 16.75 -40.22 -29.33
C SER A 518 18.08 -40.56 -28.63
N LEU A 519 19.19 -39.94 -29.02
CA LEU A 519 20.48 -39.94 -28.32
C LEU A 519 20.44 -39.19 -26.97
N THR A 520 19.33 -38.53 -26.59
CA THR A 520 19.10 -38.17 -25.18
C THR A 520 19.02 -39.38 -24.24
N THR A 521 19.03 -40.60 -24.79
CA THR A 521 19.17 -41.88 -24.07
C THR A 521 20.63 -42.34 -23.92
N ASP A 522 21.60 -41.69 -24.58
CA ASP A 522 23.03 -42.06 -24.51
C ASP A 522 23.75 -41.40 -23.33
N TYR A 523 22.99 -40.92 -22.35
CA TYR A 523 23.46 -40.82 -20.97
C TYR A 523 23.49 -42.19 -20.29
N GLY A 524 22.93 -43.25 -20.91
CA GLY A 524 22.70 -44.56 -20.30
C GLY A 524 23.91 -45.13 -19.56
N GLU A 525 25.10 -45.10 -20.16
CA GLU A 525 26.29 -45.67 -19.50
C GLU A 525 26.77 -44.85 -18.29
N LEU A 526 26.64 -43.51 -18.31
CA LEU A 526 27.04 -42.63 -17.20
C LEU A 526 25.91 -42.42 -16.16
N GLN A 527 24.67 -42.57 -16.57
CA GLN A 527 23.46 -42.51 -15.75
C GLN A 527 23.34 -43.78 -14.91
N ASP A 528 23.65 -44.95 -15.49
CA ASP A 528 23.72 -46.22 -14.76
C ASP A 528 24.85 -46.23 -13.72
N GLU A 529 25.97 -45.53 -13.95
CA GLU A 529 27.04 -45.32 -12.95
C GLU A 529 26.64 -44.36 -11.83
N LEU A 530 25.87 -43.31 -12.13
CA LEU A 530 25.34 -42.36 -11.15
C LEU A 530 24.14 -42.91 -10.35
N ASP A 531 23.47 -43.94 -10.87
CA ASP A 531 22.29 -44.60 -10.28
C ASP A 531 22.63 -45.89 -9.51
N GLN A 532 23.92 -46.27 -9.37
CA GLN A 532 24.28 -47.46 -8.58
C GLN A 532 23.99 -47.26 -7.08
N PRO A 533 23.25 -48.19 -6.44
CA PRO A 533 23.05 -48.18 -5.00
C PRO A 533 24.32 -48.71 -4.33
N THR A 534 25.08 -47.85 -3.65
CA THR A 534 26.03 -48.36 -2.65
C THR A 534 25.23 -48.85 -1.45
N ASP A 535 25.10 -50.17 -1.38
CA ASP A 535 24.44 -50.93 -0.31
C ASP A 535 24.85 -50.45 1.08
N LEU A 536 23.93 -49.82 1.81
CA LEU A 536 23.80 -50.00 3.25
C LEU A 536 22.31 -50.11 3.62
N ARG A 537 21.85 -51.36 3.70
CA ARG A 537 20.60 -51.74 4.36
C ARG A 537 20.60 -51.28 5.82
N GLY A 538 19.58 -50.54 6.24
CA GLY A 538 19.32 -50.26 7.65
C GLY A 538 18.04 -49.46 7.84
N SER A 539 17.00 -50.12 8.31
CA SER A 539 15.70 -49.60 8.73
C SER A 539 15.77 -48.54 9.84
N GLY A 540 14.86 -47.56 9.80
CA GLY A 540 14.30 -46.92 10.99
C GLY A 540 14.62 -45.42 11.18
N GLU A 541 13.55 -44.63 11.24
CA GLU A 541 13.30 -43.40 12.03
C GLU A 541 14.33 -42.23 12.14
N TYR A 542 13.74 -41.03 12.07
CA TYR A 542 14.16 -39.65 12.40
C TYR A 542 15.52 -39.34 13.10
N GLU A 543 16.00 -38.13 12.77
CA GLU A 543 17.02 -37.27 13.41
C GLU A 543 18.48 -37.44 12.94
N GLY A 544 19.17 -36.30 12.76
CA GLY A 544 20.63 -36.25 12.71
C GLY A 544 21.23 -35.40 11.59
N GLN A 545 21.47 -34.14 11.90
CA GLN A 545 22.42 -33.28 11.23
C GLN A 545 23.85 -33.81 11.45
N GLU A 546 24.52 -34.39 10.45
CA GLU A 546 25.98 -34.57 10.50
C GLU A 546 26.65 -34.37 9.12
N SER A 547 27.71 -33.56 9.16
CA SER A 547 28.61 -33.28 8.06
C SER A 547 29.37 -34.53 7.62
N PHE A 548 29.37 -34.84 6.33
CA PHE A 548 30.35 -35.76 5.78
C PHE A 548 31.61 -35.00 5.34
N ARG A 549 32.65 -35.14 6.16
CA ARG A 549 34.06 -34.94 5.80
C ARG A 549 34.49 -36.05 4.84
N GLY A 550 35.39 -35.72 3.91
CA GLY A 550 35.82 -36.59 2.81
C GLY A 550 36.69 -37.79 3.19
N ALA A 551 37.19 -38.43 2.12
CA ALA A 551 38.02 -39.64 2.01
C ALA A 551 37.16 -40.92 1.79
N ASP A 552 37.38 -41.80 0.81
CA ASP A 552 38.50 -42.09 -0.10
C ASP A 552 37.96 -42.78 -1.38
N VAL A 553 38.50 -42.45 -2.56
CA VAL A 553 38.35 -43.32 -3.75
C VAL A 553 39.75 -43.71 -4.22
N VAL A 554 39.95 -45.02 -4.28
CA VAL A 554 41.20 -45.72 -4.57
C VAL A 554 41.65 -45.50 -6.01
N VAL A 555 42.93 -45.21 -6.17
CA VAL A 555 43.67 -45.02 -7.42
C VAL A 555 44.00 -46.36 -8.09
N VAL A 556 43.78 -46.44 -9.40
CA VAL A 556 44.51 -47.33 -10.33
C VAL A 556 44.95 -46.43 -11.49
N GLY A 557 46.16 -45.86 -11.48
CA GLY A 557 47.36 -46.40 -12.15
C GLY A 557 47.46 -45.85 -13.59
N GLU A 558 47.90 -44.59 -13.78
CA GLU A 558 49.26 -44.13 -14.15
C GLU A 558 49.34 -43.59 -15.59
N GLY A 559 49.66 -42.31 -15.71
CA GLY A 559 49.93 -41.56 -16.95
C GLY A 559 50.19 -40.09 -16.59
N GLU A 560 51.43 -39.65 -16.76
CA GLU A 560 52.06 -38.47 -16.15
C GLU A 560 51.36 -37.10 -16.37
N GLY A 561 51.22 -36.33 -15.28
CA GLY A 561 51.51 -34.89 -15.25
C GLY A 561 50.41 -33.88 -15.61
N GLU A 562 49.51 -33.55 -14.67
CA GLU A 562 48.97 -32.21 -14.36
C GLU A 562 47.98 -32.35 -13.19
N GLY A 563 47.94 -31.39 -12.25
CA GLY A 563 47.01 -31.44 -11.11
C GLY A 563 45.53 -31.49 -11.55
N PRO A 564 44.59 -31.97 -10.71
CA PRO A 564 43.20 -32.11 -11.11
C PRO A 564 42.63 -30.76 -11.54
N PRO A 565 41.96 -30.67 -12.71
CA PRO A 565 41.44 -29.41 -13.23
C PRO A 565 40.38 -28.82 -12.27
N ALA A 566 40.43 -27.50 -12.07
CA ALA A 566 39.51 -26.80 -11.18
C ALA A 566 38.06 -26.79 -11.73
N PRO A 567 37.02 -26.79 -10.88
CA PRO A 567 35.63 -26.69 -11.31
C PRO A 567 35.32 -25.42 -12.10
N VAL A 568 34.35 -25.45 -13.01
CA VAL A 568 33.91 -24.28 -13.77
C VAL A 568 33.15 -23.31 -12.85
N SER A 569 33.55 -22.04 -12.87
CA SER A 569 32.84 -20.99 -12.14
C SER A 569 31.70 -20.44 -13.01
N GLY A 570 30.55 -20.19 -12.40
CA GLY A 570 29.43 -19.53 -13.04
C GLY A 570 28.87 -18.39 -12.20
N ALA A 571 28.29 -17.42 -12.86
CA ALA A 571 27.63 -16.28 -12.22
C ALA A 571 26.40 -15.86 -13.02
N CYS A 572 25.52 -15.05 -12.42
CA CYS A 572 24.45 -14.36 -13.14
C CYS A 572 24.97 -13.16 -13.98
N GLU A 573 26.18 -13.30 -14.50
CA GLU A 573 26.87 -12.40 -15.42
C GLU A 573 27.10 -13.16 -16.73
N LEU A 574 26.93 -12.50 -17.88
CA LEU A 574 27.29 -13.13 -19.15
C LEU A 574 28.81 -13.21 -19.22
N SER A 575 29.34 -14.42 -19.15
CA SER A 575 30.70 -14.71 -19.57
C SER A 575 30.82 -14.42 -21.06
N GLY A 576 31.66 -13.44 -21.41
CA GLY A 576 31.86 -12.98 -22.80
C GLY A 576 32.21 -14.08 -23.79
#